data_AF-A0A964UGP4-F1
#
_entry.id   AF-A0A964UGP4-F1
#
_cell.length_a   1.000
_cell.length_b   1.000
_cell.length_c   1.000
_cell.angle_alpha   90.00
_cell.angle_beta   90.00
_cell.angle_gamma   90.00
#
_symmetry.space_group_name_H-M   'P 1'
#
loop_
_entity.id
_entity.type
_entity.pdbx_description
1 polymer ?
#
loop_
_entity_poly.entity_id
_entity_poly.type
_entity_poly.pdbx_seq_one_letter_code
_entity_poly.pdbx_strand_id
1 'polypeptide(L)'
;DPRVFEDYCRHGLLAKDSGEGYELACTPQVEASVYASSRSNAGILDAAKRIAAPTLVVRAKQTEFTDFKSSPTWPQLASIIPQGEDLHRPDRTHFHPFEDPADAARIIAGFIG
;
A
#
# COMPACT_ATOMS: atom_id res chain seq x y z
N ASP A 1 -5.45 15.73 9.46
CA ASP A 1 -5.43 17.18 9.22
C ASP A 1 -6.70 17.54 8.45
N PRO A 2 -7.58 18.41 8.97
CA PRO A 2 -8.82 18.80 8.29
C PRO A 2 -8.63 19.33 6.86
N ARG A 3 -7.47 19.94 6.58
CA ARG A 3 -7.14 20.49 5.26
C ARG A 3 -7.13 19.43 4.16
N VAL A 4 -6.70 18.21 4.49
CA VAL A 4 -6.68 17.07 3.55
C VAL A 4 -8.08 16.73 3.06
N PHE A 5 -9.07 16.80 3.95
CA PHE A 5 -10.47 16.55 3.58
C PHE A 5 -11.04 17.70 2.75
N GLU A 6 -10.75 18.95 3.13
CA GLU A 6 -11.17 20.12 2.35
C GLU A 6 -10.60 20.07 0.92
N ASP A 7 -9.31 19.77 0.78
CA ASP A 7 -8.65 19.67 -0.52
C ASP A 7 -9.28 18.56 -1.38
N TYR A 8 -9.60 17.41 -0.77
CA TYR A 8 -10.32 16.34 -1.49
C TYR A 8 -11.70 16.80 -1.96
N CYS A 9 -12.48 17.48 -1.11
CA CYS A 9 -13.79 18.00 -1.51
C CYS A 9 -13.70 19.06 -2.62
N ARG A 10 -12.67 19.92 -2.56
CA ARG A 10 -12.49 21.04 -3.50
C ARG A 10 -11.90 20.61 -4.84
N HIS A 11 -11.00 19.63 -4.83
CA HIS A 11 -10.19 19.27 -6.01
C HIS A 11 -10.40 17.84 -6.49
N GLY A 12 -10.85 16.94 -5.61
CA GLY A 12 -11.10 15.54 -5.94
C GLY A 12 -12.48 15.28 -6.54
N LEU A 13 -13.40 16.24 -6.49
CA LEU A 13 -14.80 16.10 -6.88
C LEU A 13 -15.23 17.19 -7.86
N LEU A 14 -16.06 16.80 -8.84
CA LEU A 14 -16.77 17.69 -9.76
C LEU A 14 -18.27 17.54 -9.54
N ALA A 15 -19.02 18.64 -9.67
CA ALA A 15 -20.47 18.56 -9.68
C ALA A 15 -20.93 17.81 -10.94
N LYS A 16 -21.92 16.92 -10.80
CA LYS A 16 -22.49 16.23 -11.96
C LYS A 16 -23.30 17.19 -12.83
N ASP A 17 -23.31 16.95 -14.14
CA ASP A 17 -24.12 17.72 -15.10
C ASP A 17 -25.62 17.67 -14.81
N SER A 18 -26.09 16.61 -14.13
CA SER A 18 -27.48 16.49 -13.67
C SER A 18 -27.88 17.52 -12.61
N GLY A 19 -26.92 18.27 -12.05
CA GLY A 19 -27.12 19.23 -10.98
C GLY A 19 -27.29 18.59 -9.59
N GLU A 20 -27.26 17.26 -9.49
CA GLU A 20 -27.41 16.52 -8.25
C GLU A 20 -26.23 15.56 -8.04
N GLY A 21 -25.52 15.77 -6.93
CA GLY A 21 -24.38 14.95 -6.52
C GLY A 21 -23.05 15.35 -7.17
N TYR A 22 -22.04 14.53 -6.91
CA TYR A 22 -20.65 14.74 -7.34
C TYR A 22 -20.09 13.48 -7.98
N GLU A 23 -19.09 13.65 -8.84
CA GLU A 23 -18.27 12.59 -9.41
C GLU A 23 -16.78 12.88 -9.18
N LEU A 24 -15.94 11.86 -9.29
CA LEU A 24 -14.50 12.03 -9.16
C LEU A 24 -13.98 12.92 -10.29
N ALA A 25 -13.14 13.89 -9.96
CA ALA A 25 -12.45 14.71 -10.96
C ALA A 25 -11.47 13.89 -11.82
N CYS A 26 -11.01 12.75 -11.28
CA CYS A 26 -10.21 11.77 -11.97
C CYS A 26 -11.11 10.80 -12.75
N THR A 27 -10.79 10.53 -14.01
CA THR A 27 -11.51 9.49 -14.76
C THR A 27 -11.16 8.11 -14.21
N PRO A 28 -12.08 7.12 -14.27
CA PRO A 28 -11.79 5.76 -13.84
C PRO A 28 -10.54 5.15 -14.49
N GLN A 29 -10.24 5.52 -15.74
CA GLN A 29 -9.05 5.06 -16.46
C GLN A 29 -7.76 5.65 -15.88
N VAL A 30 -7.78 6.94 -15.50
CA VAL A 30 -6.63 7.59 -14.87
C VAL A 30 -6.38 6.96 -13.50
N GLU A 31 -7.43 6.74 -12.70
CA GLU A 31 -7.31 6.05 -11.42
C GLU A 31 -6.74 4.64 -11.57
N ALA A 32 -7.26 3.86 -12.53
CA ALA A 32 -6.76 2.52 -12.83
C ALA A 32 -5.29 2.53 -13.29
N SER A 33 -4.86 3.55 -14.04
CA SER A 33 -3.49 3.65 -14.54
C SER A 33 -2.44 3.75 -13.41
N VAL A 34 -2.81 4.32 -12.26
CA VAL A 34 -1.92 4.43 -11.09
C VAL A 34 -1.50 3.03 -10.61
N TYR A 35 -2.42 2.06 -10.59
CA TYR A 35 -2.12 0.70 -10.20
C TYR A 35 -1.16 0.00 -11.18
N ALA A 36 -1.30 0.29 -12.48
CA ALA A 36 -0.38 -0.22 -13.51
C ALA A 36 1.03 0.39 -13.38
N SER A 37 1.13 1.69 -13.07
CA SER A 37 2.43 2.36 -12.92
C SER A 37 3.06 2.19 -11.54
N SER A 38 2.34 1.70 -10.53
CA SER A 38 2.80 1.63 -9.13
C SER A 38 4.12 0.87 -8.92
N ARG A 39 4.53 0.04 -9.89
CA ARG A 39 5.75 -0.77 -9.85
C ARG A 39 6.89 -0.26 -10.75
N SER A 40 6.75 0.91 -11.38
CA SER A 40 7.73 1.39 -12.37
C SER A 40 8.90 2.20 -11.78
N ASN A 41 8.79 2.66 -10.53
CA ASN A 41 9.82 3.49 -9.91
C ASN A 41 10.95 2.66 -9.30
N ALA A 42 11.98 2.34 -10.08
CA ALA A 42 13.15 1.60 -9.60
C ALA A 42 13.92 2.34 -8.48
N GLY A 43 13.86 3.67 -8.43
CA GLY A 43 14.56 4.49 -7.43
C GLY A 43 14.10 4.24 -5.99
N ILE A 44 12.94 3.59 -5.80
CA ILE A 44 12.44 3.20 -4.47
C ILE A 44 13.37 2.20 -3.78
N LEU A 45 14.05 1.33 -4.54
CA LEU A 45 14.98 0.35 -3.97
C LEU A 45 16.24 1.02 -3.43
N ASP A 46 16.70 2.10 -4.06
CA ASP A 46 17.81 2.89 -3.54
C ASP A 46 17.41 3.70 -2.30
N ALA A 47 16.15 4.11 -2.19
CA ALA A 47 15.62 4.71 -0.98
C ALA A 47 15.56 3.71 0.19
N ALA A 48 15.15 2.47 -0.06
CA ALA A 48 15.08 1.42 0.95
C ALA A 48 16.45 1.15 1.62
N LYS A 49 17.54 1.19 0.84
CA LYS A 49 18.92 1.04 1.36
C LYS A 49 19.33 2.13 2.35
N ARG A 50 18.65 3.28 2.36
CA ARG A 50 18.96 4.43 3.23
C ARG A 50 18.15 4.42 4.54
N ILE A 51 17.27 3.45 4.76
CA ILE A 51 16.51 3.34 6.00
C ILE A 51 17.47 2.97 7.14
N ALA A 52 17.57 3.85 8.14
CA ALA A 52 18.44 3.67 9.30
C ALA A 52 17.74 3.04 10.52
N ALA A 53 16.41 2.93 10.48
CA ALA A 53 15.62 2.35 11.57
C ALA A 53 15.46 0.83 11.40
N PRO A 54 15.34 0.07 12.52
CA PRO A 54 14.87 -1.31 12.47
C PRO A 54 13.58 -1.41 11.65
N THR A 55 13.54 -2.35 10.70
CA THR A 55 12.41 -2.47 9.78
C THR A 55 11.97 -3.91 9.64
N LEU A 56 10.72 -4.19 10.00
CA LEU A 56 10.07 -5.47 9.71
C LEU A 56 9.26 -5.36 8.42
N VAL A 57 9.63 -6.13 7.41
CA VAL A 57 8.87 -6.27 6.16
C VAL A 57 7.91 -7.45 6.30
N VAL A 58 6.62 -7.16 6.51
CA VAL A 58 5.57 -8.18 6.54
C VAL A 58 5.04 -8.40 5.13
N ARG A 59 5.23 -9.60 4.58
CA ARG A 59 4.78 -9.95 3.22
C ARG A 59 3.72 -11.04 3.28
N ALA A 60 2.66 -10.89 2.50
CA ALA A 60 1.64 -11.91 2.33
C ALA A 60 2.01 -12.93 1.24
N LYS A 61 1.12 -13.90 1.00
CA LYS A 61 1.29 -14.90 -0.07
C LYS A 61 1.43 -14.25 -1.45
N GLN A 62 2.29 -14.80 -2.29
CA GLN A 62 2.42 -14.41 -3.70
C GLN A 62 1.76 -15.46 -4.58
N THR A 63 0.78 -15.03 -5.38
CA THR A 63 0.08 -15.83 -6.38
C THR A 63 0.19 -15.17 -7.75
N GLU A 64 -0.41 -15.80 -8.77
CA GLU A 64 -0.72 -15.12 -10.03
C GLU A 64 -1.46 -13.81 -9.73
N PHE A 65 -1.00 -12.68 -10.29
CA PHE A 65 -1.57 -11.34 -10.06
C PHE A 65 -2.90 -11.13 -10.81
N THR A 66 -3.77 -12.13 -10.77
CA THR A 66 -5.09 -12.13 -11.39
C THR A 66 -6.17 -11.56 -10.48
N ASP A 67 -5.90 -11.50 -9.17
CA ASP A 67 -6.68 -10.75 -8.19
C ASP A 67 -5.77 -9.94 -7.25
N PHE A 68 -6.34 -8.91 -6.59
CA PHE A 68 -5.59 -8.01 -5.69
C PHE A 68 -5.11 -8.69 -4.39
N LYS A 69 -5.26 -10.01 -4.25
CA LYS A 69 -4.88 -10.76 -3.03
C LYS A 69 -3.42 -11.17 -3.02
N SER A 70 -2.74 -11.16 -4.16
CA SER A 70 -1.32 -11.47 -4.26
C SER A 70 -0.46 -10.36 -3.66
N SER A 71 0.54 -10.73 -2.86
CA SER A 71 1.53 -9.79 -2.33
C SER A 71 2.39 -9.21 -3.46
N PRO A 72 2.37 -7.88 -3.66
CA PRO A 72 3.16 -7.22 -4.69
C PRO A 72 4.64 -7.10 -4.31
N THR A 73 4.99 -7.40 -3.06
CA THR A 73 6.29 -7.08 -2.47
C THR A 73 7.37 -8.07 -2.94
N TRP A 74 8.48 -7.54 -3.45
CA TRP A 74 9.66 -8.30 -3.82
C TRP A 74 10.23 -9.06 -2.61
N PRO A 75 10.44 -10.40 -2.67
CA PRO A 75 10.87 -11.20 -1.51
C PRO A 75 12.17 -10.76 -0.86
N GLN A 76 13.07 -10.15 -1.63
CA GLN A 76 14.39 -9.72 -1.15
C GLN A 76 14.40 -8.27 -0.63
N LEU A 77 13.25 -7.59 -0.55
CA LEU A 77 13.19 -6.19 -0.08
C LEU A 77 13.83 -6.00 1.30
N ALA A 78 13.56 -6.89 2.26
CA ALA A 78 14.17 -6.81 3.58
C ALA A 78 15.70 -6.90 3.52
N SER A 79 16.24 -7.73 2.62
CA SER A 79 17.69 -7.97 2.52
C SER A 79 18.50 -6.75 2.08
N ILE A 80 17.86 -5.77 1.42
CA ILE A 80 18.53 -4.52 1.02
C ILE A 80 18.39 -3.41 2.07
N ILE A 81 17.61 -3.63 3.14
CA ILE A 81 17.46 -2.68 4.25
C ILE A 81 18.50 -3.05 5.31
N PRO A 82 19.35 -2.11 5.79
CA PRO A 82 20.45 -2.40 6.71
C PRO A 82 20.06 -3.15 7.99
N GLN A 83 18.86 -2.89 8.52
CA GLN A 83 18.27 -3.54 9.70
C GLN A 83 16.92 -4.16 9.34
N GLY A 84 16.86 -4.78 8.16
CA GLY A 84 15.65 -5.38 7.61
C GLY A 84 15.44 -6.81 8.09
N GLU A 85 14.26 -7.09 8.61
CA GLU A 85 13.76 -8.42 8.91
C GLU A 85 12.59 -8.76 7.98
N ASP A 86 12.49 -10.02 7.56
CA ASP A 86 11.41 -10.50 6.69
C ASP A 86 10.46 -11.41 7.47
N LEU A 87 9.17 -11.06 7.50
CA LEU A 87 8.11 -11.92 8.00
C LEU A 87 7.18 -12.30 6.86
N HIS A 88 7.38 -13.50 6.31
CA HIS A 88 6.52 -14.04 5.27
C HIS A 88 5.30 -14.77 5.85
N ARG A 89 4.10 -14.34 5.44
CA ARG A 89 2.78 -14.86 5.81
C ARG A 89 2.08 -15.50 4.60
N PRO A 90 2.47 -16.71 4.20
CA PRO A 90 1.82 -17.42 3.09
C PRO A 90 0.36 -17.81 3.39
N ASP A 91 -0.04 -17.74 4.65
CA ASP A 91 -1.39 -17.97 5.16
C ASP A 91 -2.32 -16.74 5.06
N ARG A 92 -1.81 -15.61 4.57
CA ARG A 92 -2.54 -14.34 4.47
C ARG A 92 -2.53 -13.79 3.05
N THR A 93 -3.51 -12.97 2.70
CA THR A 93 -3.51 -12.22 1.43
C THR A 93 -2.91 -10.82 1.61
N HIS A 94 -2.77 -10.07 0.52
CA HIS A 94 -2.45 -8.64 0.53
C HIS A 94 -3.31 -7.84 1.53
N PHE A 95 -4.53 -8.31 1.81
CA PHE A 95 -5.45 -7.71 2.77
C PHE A 95 -5.27 -8.19 4.22
N HIS A 96 -4.12 -8.77 4.58
CA HIS A 96 -3.83 -9.26 5.94
C HIS A 96 -4.31 -8.32 7.07
N PRO A 97 -4.06 -6.98 7.03
CA PRO A 97 -4.54 -6.08 8.08
C PRO A 97 -6.06 -6.02 8.24
N PHE A 98 -6.82 -6.35 7.18
CA PHE A 98 -8.28 -6.44 7.18
C PHE A 98 -8.78 -7.85 7.48
N GLU A 99 -8.06 -8.87 7.04
CA GLU A 99 -8.40 -10.28 7.29
C GLU A 99 -8.24 -10.66 8.77
N ASP A 100 -7.17 -10.17 9.40
CA ASP A 100 -6.85 -10.43 10.81
C ASP A 100 -6.19 -9.21 11.46
N PRO A 101 -7.00 -8.19 11.82
CA PRO A 101 -6.49 -6.97 12.44
C PRO A 101 -5.77 -7.22 13.77
N ALA A 102 -6.20 -8.24 14.53
CA ALA A 102 -5.62 -8.57 15.83
C ALA A 102 -4.19 -9.13 15.68
N ASP A 103 -3.97 -9.98 14.68
CA ASP A 103 -2.65 -10.49 14.36
C ASP A 103 -1.72 -9.40 13.81
N ALA A 104 -2.22 -8.52 12.93
CA ALA A 104 -1.46 -7.35 12.48
C ALA A 104 -1.03 -6.46 13.66
N ALA A 105 -1.94 -6.19 14.60
CA ALA A 105 -1.63 -5.42 15.80
C ALA A 105 -0.60 -6.10 16.70
N ARG A 106 -0.68 -7.43 16.90
CA ARG A 106 0.31 -8.19 17.66
C ARG A 106 1.70 -8.14 17.03
N ILE A 107 1.79 -8.23 15.70
CA ILE A 107 3.08 -8.13 14.99
C ILE A 107 3.70 -6.76 15.23
N ILE A 108 2.92 -5.69 15.10
CA ILE A 108 3.39 -4.32 15.35
C ILE A 108 3.86 -4.19 16.80
N ALA A 109 3.02 -4.58 17.77
CA ALA A 109 3.35 -4.50 19.20
C ALA A 109 4.63 -5.29 19.54
N GLY A 110 4.74 -6.53 19.04
CA GLY A 110 5.92 -7.36 19.27
C GLY A 110 7.20 -6.82 18.64
N PHE A 111 7.10 -6.05 17.56
CA PHE A 111 8.27 -5.44 16.91
C PHE A 111 8.74 -4.16 17.60
N ILE A 112 7.81 -3.36 18.15
CA ILE A 112 8.16 -2.09 18.82
C ILE A 112 8.58 -2.25 20.29
N GLY A 113 8.21 -3.35 20.95
CA GLY A 113 8.47 -3.61 22.37
C GLY A 113 7.28 -3.28 23.26
#